data_AF-A0A6P0L457-F1
#
_entry.id   AF-A0A6P0L457-F1
#
_cell.length_a   1.000
_cell.length_b   1.000
_cell.length_c   1.000
_cell.angle_alpha   90.00
_cell.angle_beta   90.00
_cell.angle_gamma   90.00
#
_symmetry.space_group_name_H-M   'P 1'
#
loop_
_entity.id
_entity.type
_entity.pdbx_description
1 polymer ?
#
loop_
_entity_poly.entity_id
_entity_poly.type
_entity_poly.pdbx_seq_one_letter_code
_entity_poly.pdbx_strand_id
1 'polypeptide(L)' 'MAIAPRLPVQFLDSLLRQHHIPYWAISGTLIGALRHEGVIPWYDDIDIEMTEADFHKLFTL' A
#
# COMPACT_ATOMS: atom_id res chain seq x y z
N MET A 1 4.62 3.87 10.46
CA MET A 1 5.60 3.02 9.74
C MET A 1 5.70 3.59 8.33
N ALA A 2 6.68 4.46 8.10
CA ALA A 2 6.83 5.18 6.85
C ALA A 2 7.70 4.34 5.91
N ILE A 3 7.09 3.77 4.89
CA ILE A 3 7.77 3.08 3.79
C ILE A 3 8.49 4.19 3.01
N ALA A 4 9.80 4.14 2.82
CA ALA A 4 10.52 5.14 2.02
C ALA A 4 10.00 5.11 0.57
N PRO A 5 9.38 6.18 0.01
CA PRO A 5 8.51 5.97 -1.14
C PRO A 5 9.18 6.26 -2.48
N ARG A 6 8.97 5.35 -3.43
CA ARG A 6 8.77 5.73 -4.84
C ARG A 6 7.38 6.35 -4.97
N LEU A 7 7.21 7.31 -5.88
CA LEU A 7 5.99 8.12 -6.10
C LEU A 7 4.64 7.35 -6.01
N PRO A 8 4.51 6.12 -6.57
CA PRO A 8 3.24 5.39 -6.55
C PRO A 8 2.73 5.00 -5.16
N VAL A 9 3.63 4.65 -4.23
CA VAL A 9 3.25 4.21 -2.87
C VAL A 9 2.69 5.37 -2.05
N GLN A 10 3.32 6.54 -2.16
CA GLN A 10 2.84 7.78 -1.53
C GLN A 10 1.45 8.17 -2.02
N PHE A 11 1.23 8.07 -3.33
CA PHE A 11 -0.07 8.39 -3.92
C PHE A 11 -1.15 7.45 -3.39
N LEU A 12 -0.91 6.15 -3.41
CA LEU A 12 -1.87 5.15 -2.93
C LEU A 12 -2.18 5.33 -1.42
N ASP A 13 -1.16 5.51 -0.58
CA ASP A 13 -1.35 5.76 0.86
C ASP A 13 -2.18 7.04 1.09
N SER A 14 -1.88 8.12 0.37
CA SER A 14 -2.61 9.39 0.50
C SER A 14 -4.07 9.26 0.08
N LEU A 15 -4.33 8.61 -1.05
CA LEU A 15 -5.68 8.36 -1.57
C LEU A 15 -6.50 7.55 -0.57
N LEU A 16 -5.99 6.39 -0.13
CA LEU A 16 -6.74 5.50 0.76
C LEU A 16 -6.98 6.14 2.13
N ARG A 17 -6.02 6.91 2.66
CA ARG A 17 -6.19 7.68 3.90
C ARG A 17 -7.22 8.78 3.78
N GLN A 18 -7.21 9.56 2.68
CA GLN A 18 -8.19 10.62 2.44
C GLN A 18 -9.62 10.08 2.44
N HIS A 19 -9.82 8.88 1.91
CA HIS A 19 -11.12 8.22 1.84
C HIS A 19 -11.43 7.30 3.03
N HIS A 20 -10.58 7.29 4.07
CA HIS A 20 -10.74 6.45 5.27
C HIS A 20 -10.89 4.95 4.94
N ILE A 21 -10.15 4.47 3.94
CA ILE A 21 -10.14 3.07 3.51
C ILE A 21 -8.94 2.37 4.18
N PRO A 22 -9.16 1.51 5.19
CA PRO A 22 -8.07 0.77 5.82
C PRO A 22 -7.51 -0.28 4.86
N TYR A 23 -6.19 -0.43 4.89
CA TYR A 23 -5.46 -1.41 4.10
C TYR A 23 -4.17 -1.81 4.83
N TRP A 24 -3.56 -2.92 4.43
CA TRP A 24 -2.25 -3.34 4.92
C TRP A 24 -1.38 -3.89 3.80
N ALA A 25 -0.07 -3.80 3.98
CA ALA A 25 0.89 -4.40 3.06
C ALA A 25 0.89 -5.93 3.24
N ILE A 26 1.01 -6.66 2.14
CA ILE A 26 1.13 -8.12 2.15
C ILE A 26 2.33 -8.57 1.29
N SER A 27 2.63 -9.87 1.29
CA SER A 27 3.61 -10.48 0.38
C SER A 27 4.98 -9.77 0.37
N GLY A 28 5.58 -9.57 -0.80
CA GLY A 28 6.86 -8.90 -0.99
C GLY A 28 6.86 -7.45 -0.53
N THR A 29 5.70 -6.77 -0.54
CA THR A 29 5.58 -5.39 -0.04
C THR A 29 5.75 -5.33 1.47
N LEU A 30 5.16 -6.29 2.21
CA LEU A 30 5.35 -6.39 3.66
C LEU A 30 6.80 -6.72 4.02
N ILE A 31 7.42 -7.65 3.28
CA ILE A 31 8.83 -8.01 3.48
C ILE A 31 9.73 -6.80 3.18
N GLY A 32 9.47 -6.08 2.10
CA GLY A 32 10.17 -4.83 1.77
C GLY A 32 10.09 -3.82 2.91
N ALA A 33 8.89 -3.58 3.43
CA ALA A 33 8.68 -2.63 4.52
C ALA A 33 9.50 -2.98 5.78
N LEU A 34 9.61 -4.27 6.11
CA LEU A 34 10.38 -4.73 7.27
C LEU A 34 11.90 -4.77 7.02
N ARG A 35 12.34 -5.20 5.84
CA ARG A 35 13.76 -5.47 5.54
C ARG A 35 14.48 -4.26 4.96
N HIS A 36 13.80 -3.46 4.16
CA HIS A 36 14.37 -2.36 3.39
C HIS A 36 13.83 -0.99 3.82
N GLU A 37 12.95 -0.94 4.83
CA GLU A 37 12.23 0.26 5.25
C GLU A 37 11.53 0.95 4.07
N GLY A 38 11.12 0.17 3.07
CA GLY A 38 10.82 0.65 1.73
C GLY A 38 10.32 -0.45 0.81
N VAL A 39 10.14 -0.17 -0.47
CA VAL A 39 9.89 -1.22 -1.47
C VAL A 39 11.17 -1.98 -1.80
N ILE A 40 11.05 -3.24 -2.22
CA ILE A 40 12.19 -4.01 -2.69
C ILE A 40 12.74 -3.35 -3.97
N PRO A 41 14.05 -3.03 -4.07
CA PRO A 41 14.57 -2.17 -5.13
C PRO A 41 14.36 -2.66 -6.57
N TRP A 42 14.26 -3.97 -6.76
CA TRP A 42 14.08 -4.63 -8.06
C TRP A 42 12.63 -5.09 -8.32
N TYR A 43 11.68 -4.73 -7.45
CA TYR A 43 10.26 -4.98 -7.70
C TYR A 43 9.65 -3.79 -8.46
N ASP A 44 8.68 -4.10 -9.32
CA ASP A 44 7.94 -3.15 -10.15
C ASP A 44 6.47 -3.00 -9.71
N ASP A 45 6.02 -3.80 -8.76
CA ASP A 45 4.67 -3.80 -8.19
C ASP A 45 4.66 -3.56 -6.67
N ILE A 46 3.44 -3.41 -6.15
CA ILE A 46 3.13 -3.41 -4.73
C ILE A 46 1.85 -4.22 -4.51
N ASP A 47 1.81 -4.89 -3.37
CA ASP A 47 0.69 -5.71 -2.93
C ASP A 47 0.12 -5.12 -1.64
N ILE A 48 -1.16 -4.80 -1.68
CA ILE A 48 -1.95 -4.41 -0.51
C ILE A 48 -3.21 -5.26 -0.44
N GLU A 49 -3.73 -5.39 0.77
CA GLU A 49 -4.98 -6.08 1.04
C GLU A 49 -5.87 -5.18 1.90
N MET A 50 -7.18 -5.39 1.77
CA MET A 50 -8.22 -4.70 2.50
C MET A 50 -9.43 -5.62 2.65
N THR A 51 -10.38 -5.28 3.50
CA THR A 51 -11.62 -6.06 3.61
C THR A 51 -12.43 -5.93 2.32
N GLU A 52 -13.30 -6.91 2.02
CA GLU A 52 -14.19 -6.84 0.86
C GLU A 52 -15.07 -5.57 0.87
N ALA A 53 -15.56 -5.18 2.06
CA ALA A 53 -16.33 -3.95 2.22
C ALA A 53 -15.52 -2.70 1.85
N ASP A 54 -14.23 -2.65 2.23
CA ASP A 54 -13.34 -1.53 1.92
C ASP A 54 -12.88 -1.54 0.46
N PHE A 55 -12.74 -2.72 -0.13
CA PHE A 55 -12.53 -2.88 -1.58
C PHE A 55 -13.71 -2.31 -2.37
N HIS A 56 -14.95 -2.59 -1.98
CA HIS A 56 -16.12 -1.98 -2.59
C HIS A 56 -16.15 -0.45 -2.45
N LYS A 57 -15.70 0.11 -1.32
CA LYS A 57 -15.56 1.57 -1.18
C LYS A 57 -14.55 2.13 -2.18
N LEU A 58 -13.41 1.47 -2.36
CA LEU A 58 -12.38 1.90 -3.32
C LEU A 58 -12.91 1.90 -4.76
N PHE A 59 -13.68 0.88 -5.16
CA PHE A 59 -14.25 0.78 -6.51
C PHE A 59 -15.41 1.75 -6.79
N THR A 60 -15.89 2.44 -5.76
CA THR A 60 -16.95 3.45 -5.87
C THR A 60 -16.46 4.87 -5.67
N LEU A 61 -15.14 5.07 -5.51
CA LEU A 61 -14.50 6.39 -5.56
C LEU A 61 -14.51 6.95 -6.98
#